data_AF-A0A972T5E8-F1
#
_entry.id   AF-A0A972T5E8-F1
#
_cell.length_a   1.000
_cell.length_b   1.000
_cell.length_c   1.000
_cell.angle_alpha   90.00
_cell.angle_beta   90.00
_cell.angle_gamma   90.00
#
_symmetry.space_group_name_H-M   'P 1'
#
loop_
_entity.id
_entity.type
_entity.pdbx_description
1 polymer ?
#
loop_
_entity_poly.entity_id
_entity_poly.type
_entity_poly.pdbx_seq_one_letter_code
_entity_poly.pdbx_strand_id
1 'polypeptide(L)'
;MSKHEPISIEAIKAMMNLTDEDLKKPLPVPTKWSRPFWEAAKEHRLVLRKCSRCGNIDHPPYLYCTACQADEHEWIEASGKGTLFAYAVNHFGVPFPFWADLPYVRAWSTSPRGCA
;
A
#
# COMPACT_ATOMS: atom_id res chain seq x y z
N MET A 1 9.83 26.34 -19.17
CA MET A 1 9.18 25.10 -18.69
C MET A 1 7.70 25.41 -18.55
N SER A 2 6.88 24.95 -19.50
CA SER A 2 5.45 25.26 -19.54
C SER A 2 4.81 24.79 -18.23
N LYS A 3 4.14 25.71 -17.52
CA LYS A 3 3.26 25.37 -16.41
C LYS A 3 2.05 24.67 -17.03
N HIS A 4 2.14 23.36 -17.24
CA HIS A 4 0.96 22.58 -17.56
C HIS A 4 0.07 22.61 -16.33
N GLU A 5 -0.94 23.47 -16.38
CA GLU A 5 -2.02 23.48 -15.42
C GLU A 5 -2.66 22.09 -15.43
N PRO A 6 -2.83 21.43 -14.27
CA PRO A 6 -3.41 20.09 -14.23
C PRO A 6 -4.80 20.16 -14.86
N ILE A 7 -5.02 19.33 -15.89
CA ILE A 7 -6.31 19.19 -16.56
C ILE A 7 -7.34 18.80 -15.49
N SER A 8 -8.48 19.49 -15.43
CA SER A 8 -9.51 19.15 -14.45
C SER A 8 -10.03 17.72 -14.66
N ILE A 9 -10.44 17.06 -13.57
CA ILE A 9 -10.99 15.70 -13.63
C ILE A 9 -12.21 15.66 -14.56
N GLU A 10 -13.02 16.72 -14.57
CA GLU A 10 -14.19 16.87 -15.44
C GLU A 10 -13.79 16.90 -16.92
N ALA A 11 -12.71 17.62 -17.26
CA ALA A 11 -12.19 17.67 -18.62
C ALA A 11 -11.61 16.31 -19.05
N ILE A 12 -10.96 15.59 -18.15
CA ILE A 12 -10.49 14.22 -18.37
C ILE A 12 -11.67 13.27 -18.64
N LYS A 13 -12.71 13.30 -17.79
CA LYS A 13 -13.92 12.48 -17.96
C LYS A 13 -14.56 12.72 -19.32
N ALA A 14 -14.72 13.99 -19.70
CA ALA A 14 -15.30 14.36 -20.98
C ALA A 14 -14.43 13.93 -22.18
N MET A 15 -13.11 14.11 -22.09
CA MET A 15 -12.18 13.78 -23.18
C MET A 15 -12.06 12.27 -23.42
N MET A 16 -12.13 11.46 -22.36
CA MET A 16 -11.90 10.01 -22.41
C MET A 16 -13.18 9.18 -22.24
N ASN A 17 -14.35 9.82 -22.16
CA ASN A 17 -15.65 9.19 -21.90
C ASN A 17 -15.64 8.30 -20.63
N LEU A 18 -15.05 8.79 -19.55
CA LEU A 18 -14.96 8.09 -18.26
C LEU A 18 -16.11 8.47 -17.33
N THR A 19 -16.49 7.52 -16.50
CA THR A 19 -17.50 7.68 -15.44
C THR A 19 -16.86 7.86 -14.06
N ASP A 20 -17.68 8.17 -13.05
CA ASP A 20 -17.21 8.21 -11.66
C ASP A 20 -16.72 6.84 -11.15
N GLU A 21 -17.29 5.75 -11.66
CA GLU A 21 -16.84 4.40 -11.28
C GLU A 21 -15.45 4.09 -11.85
N ASP A 22 -15.09 4.61 -13.03
CA ASP A 22 -13.73 4.44 -13.59
C ASP A 22 -12.66 5.19 -12.78
N LEU A 23 -13.06 6.19 -12.00
CA LEU A 23 -12.17 6.97 -11.12
C LEU A 23 -12.16 6.47 -9.68
N LYS A 24 -12.93 5.43 -9.37
CA LYS A 24 -13.03 4.91 -8.01
C LYS A 24 -11.79 4.11 -7.65
N LYS A 25 -11.11 4.50 -6.58
CA LYS A 25 -9.91 3.79 -6.10
C LYS A 25 -10.31 2.37 -5.65
N PRO A 26 -9.55 1.34 -6.08
CA PRO A 26 -9.85 -0.02 -5.67
C PRO A 26 -9.62 -0.18 -4.17
N LEU A 27 -10.54 -0.86 -3.50
CA LEU A 27 -10.32 -1.32 -2.13
C LEU A 27 -9.61 -2.68 -2.15
N PRO A 28 -8.74 -2.95 -1.17
CA PRO A 28 -8.13 -4.27 -1.03
C PRO A 28 -9.21 -5.32 -0.78
N VAL A 29 -9.01 -6.53 -1.30
CA VAL A 29 -9.87 -7.70 -1.03
C VAL A 29 -9.18 -8.57 0.03
N PRO A 30 -9.61 -8.55 1.30
CA PRO A 30 -8.93 -9.29 2.36
C PRO A 30 -9.06 -10.80 2.19
N THR A 31 -7.93 -11.49 2.14
CA THR A 31 -7.87 -12.96 2.26
C THR A 31 -7.95 -13.38 3.73
N LYS A 32 -8.06 -14.68 4.02
CA LYS A 32 -7.97 -15.21 5.40
C LYS A 32 -6.70 -14.72 6.12
N TRP A 33 -5.58 -14.62 5.41
CA TRP A 33 -4.27 -14.30 5.97
C TRP A 33 -4.01 -12.80 6.09
N SER A 34 -4.56 -11.99 5.18
CA SER A 34 -4.41 -10.53 5.20
C SER A 34 -5.54 -9.81 5.93
N ARG A 35 -6.63 -10.50 6.31
CA ARG A 35 -7.75 -9.89 7.04
C ARG A 35 -7.34 -9.15 8.31
N PRO A 36 -6.50 -9.71 9.20
CA PRO A 36 -6.12 -8.99 10.42
C PRO A 36 -5.35 -7.69 10.13
N PHE A 37 -4.53 -7.67 9.07
CA PHE A 37 -3.85 -6.46 8.61
C PHE A 37 -4.84 -5.37 8.18
N TRP A 38 -5.85 -5.74 7.37
CA TRP A 38 -6.84 -4.79 6.89
C TRP A 38 -7.84 -4.32 7.95
N GLU A 39 -8.21 -5.16 8.92
CA GLU A 39 -9.05 -4.73 10.05
C GLU A 39 -8.28 -3.75 10.96
N ALA A 40 -7.01 -4.04 11.28
CA ALA A 40 -6.16 -3.11 12.01
C ALA A 40 -5.98 -1.77 11.26
N ALA A 41 -5.90 -1.81 9.92
CA ALA A 41 -5.83 -0.59 9.11
C ALA A 41 -7.09 0.29 9.24
N LYS A 42 -8.29 -0.31 9.37
CA LYS A 42 -9.53 0.44 9.66
C LYS A 42 -9.51 1.10 11.04
N GLU A 43 -8.76 0.52 11.98
CA GLU A 43 -8.51 1.07 13.31
C GLU A 43 -7.31 2.04 13.35
N HIS A 44 -6.79 2.47 12.19
CA HIS A 44 -5.60 3.33 12.07
C HIS A 44 -4.31 2.74 12.68
N ARG A 45 -4.22 1.40 12.75
CA ARG A 45 -3.05 0.69 13.30
C ARG A 45 -2.27 -0.01 12.19
N LEU A 46 -0.96 0.23 12.16
CA LEU A 46 -0.05 -0.52 11.30
C LEU A 46 0.44 -1.76 12.04
N VAL A 47 0.00 -2.93 11.62
CA VAL A 47 0.41 -4.22 12.19
C VAL A 47 1.26 -5.02 11.22
N LEU A 48 2.16 -5.83 11.77
CA LEU A 48 3.01 -6.76 11.02
C LEU A 48 2.86 -8.15 11.61
N ARG A 49 3.10 -9.16 10.79
CA ARG A 49 3.06 -10.54 11.25
C ARG A 49 4.44 -11.04 11.58
N LYS A 50 4.61 -11.52 12.81
CA LYS A 50 5.86 -12.07 13.34
C LYS A 50 5.69 -13.55 13.62
N CYS A 51 6.67 -14.36 13.23
CA CYS A 51 6.72 -15.77 13.59
C CYS A 51 7.03 -15.92 15.08
N SER A 52 6.18 -16.68 15.79
CA SER A 52 6.36 -16.91 17.23
C SER A 52 7.55 -17.82 17.54
N ARG A 53 8.03 -18.59 16.56
CA ARG A 53 9.13 -19.55 16.72
C ARG A 53 10.51 -18.94 16.49
N CYS A 54 10.71 -18.18 15.42
CA CYS A 54 12.02 -17.62 15.07
C CYS A 54 12.07 -16.09 15.10
N GLY A 55 10.95 -15.42 15.30
CA GLY A 55 10.88 -13.96 15.33
C GLY A 55 10.92 -13.26 13.96
N ASN A 56 10.97 -14.01 12.85
CA ASN A 56 10.95 -13.44 11.50
C ASN A 56 9.66 -12.65 11.25
N ILE A 57 9.76 -11.52 10.57
CA ILE A 57 8.60 -10.71 10.18
C ILE A 57 8.36 -10.88 8.68
N ASP A 58 7.17 -11.38 8.33
CA ASP A 58 6.75 -11.55 6.94
C ASP A 58 5.80 -10.41 6.55
N HIS A 59 6.12 -9.71 5.46
CA HIS A 59 5.20 -8.79 4.81
C HIS A 59 5.34 -8.91 3.29
N PRO A 60 4.33 -9.40 2.55
CA PRO A 60 2.97 -9.75 3.01
C PRO A 60 2.90 -11.03 3.85
N PRO A 61 1.78 -11.29 4.56
CA PRO A 61 1.61 -12.52 5.35
C PRO A 61 1.40 -13.76 4.45
N TYR A 62 2.24 -14.79 4.62
CA TYR A 62 2.19 -16.10 3.93
C TYR A 62 1.62 -17.24 4.79
N LEU A 63 1.26 -18.42 4.28
CA LEU A 63 0.76 -19.49 5.16
C LEU A 63 1.77 -19.93 6.23
N TYR A 64 3.05 -20.01 5.86
CA TYR A 64 4.15 -20.42 6.72
C TYR A 64 5.20 -19.31 6.80
N CYS A 65 6.00 -19.35 7.87
CA CYS A 65 7.14 -18.44 8.02
C CYS A 65 8.15 -18.66 6.89
N THR A 66 8.55 -17.60 6.19
CA THR A 66 9.51 -17.69 5.08
C THR A 66 10.92 -18.09 5.52
N ALA A 67 11.25 -17.94 6.80
CA ALA A 67 12.56 -18.26 7.37
C ALA A 67 12.64 -19.69 7.96
N CYS A 68 11.63 -20.14 8.71
CA CYS A 68 11.68 -21.41 9.45
C CYS A 68 10.54 -22.40 9.15
N GLN A 69 9.61 -22.02 8.25
CA GLN A 69 8.46 -22.84 7.83
C GLN A 69 7.44 -23.19 8.94
N ALA A 70 7.58 -22.65 10.15
CA ALA A 70 6.54 -22.77 11.18
C ALA A 70 5.25 -22.05 10.77
N ASP A 71 4.12 -22.53 11.27
CA ASP A 71 2.79 -21.93 11.08
C ASP A 71 2.34 -21.06 12.27
N GLU A 72 3.12 -21.04 13.35
CA GLU A 72 2.90 -20.24 14.54
C GLU A 72 3.28 -18.76 14.32
N HIS A 73 2.28 -17.88 14.35
CA HIS A 73 2.45 -16.45 14.12
C HIS A 73 1.66 -15.61 15.12
N GLU A 74 2.17 -14.43 15.41
CA GLU A 74 1.51 -13.37 16.17
C GLU A 74 1.44 -12.08 15.34
N TRP A 75 0.42 -11.25 15.62
CA TRP A 75 0.32 -9.90 15.07
C TRP A 75 0.90 -8.91 16.06
N ILE A 76 1.87 -8.13 15.61
CA ILE A 76 2.52 -7.10 16.42
C ILE A 76 2.26 -5.73 15.81
N GLU A 77 2.20 -4.70 16.66
CA GLU A 77 2.13 -3.33 16.18
C GLU A 77 3.50 -2.84 15.71
N ALA A 78 3.53 -2.26 14.51
CA ALA A 78 4.71 -1.62 13.99
C ALA A 78 4.96 -0.29 14.71
N SER A 79 6.22 0.11 14.80
CA SER A 79 6.57 1.39 15.44
C SER A 79 6.07 2.64 14.70
N GLY A 80 5.57 2.49 13.46
CA GLY A 80 5.28 3.60 12.55
C GLY A 80 6.53 4.31 12.00
N LYS A 81 7.74 3.93 12.44
CA LYS A 81 9.01 4.51 12.00
C LYS A 81 9.62 3.66 10.88
N GLY A 82 10.19 4.33 9.89
CA GLY A 82 10.92 3.71 8.80
C GLY A 82 11.89 4.70 8.15
N THR A 83 12.77 4.20 7.29
CA THR A 83 13.67 5.00 6.46
C THR A 83 13.20 4.93 5.03
N LEU A 84 13.10 6.07 4.34
CA LEU A 84 12.78 6.10 2.93
C LEU A 84 13.92 5.45 2.14
N PHE A 85 13.63 4.36 1.45
CA PHE A 85 14.60 3.65 0.63
C PHE A 85 14.63 4.19 -0.80
N ALA A 86 13.46 4.28 -1.42
CA ALA A 86 13.30 4.79 -2.78
C ALA A 86 11.92 5.45 -2.93
N TYR A 87 11.80 6.40 -3.86
CA TYR A 87 10.51 7.01 -4.21
C TYR A 87 10.44 7.40 -5.68
N ALA A 88 9.22 7.56 -6.18
CA ALA A 88 8.93 8.08 -7.50
C ALA A 88 7.78 9.09 -7.43
N VAL A 89 7.94 10.23 -8.12
CA VAL A 89 6.88 11.23 -8.31
C VAL A 89 6.14 10.91 -9.60
N ASN A 90 4.85 10.60 -9.48
CA ASN A 90 4.03 10.24 -10.62
C ASN A 90 3.34 11.50 -11.13
N HIS A 91 3.67 11.91 -12.36
CA HIS A 91 3.08 13.08 -13.02
C HIS A 91 2.03 12.71 -14.08
N PHE A 92 2.15 11.52 -14.67
CA PHE A 92 1.26 11.00 -15.72
C PHE A 92 1.43 9.48 -15.85
N GLY A 93 0.62 8.83 -16.70
CA GLY A 93 0.78 7.40 -17.02
C GLY A 93 0.37 6.45 -15.88
N VAL A 94 -0.50 6.91 -14.97
CA VAL A 94 -1.04 6.12 -13.85
C VAL A 94 -2.45 5.64 -14.17
N PRO A 95 -2.99 4.62 -13.47
CA PRO A 95 -4.38 4.20 -13.64
C PRO A 95 -5.37 5.34 -13.35
N PHE A 96 -6.50 5.38 -14.08
CA PHE A 96 -7.51 6.44 -13.98
C PHE A 96 -7.94 6.81 -12.55
N PRO A 97 -8.11 5.87 -11.60
CA PRO A 97 -8.48 6.20 -10.23
C PRO A 97 -7.53 7.11 -9.44
N PHE A 98 -6.30 7.29 -9.92
CA PHE A 98 -5.27 8.11 -9.27
C PHE A 98 -5.06 9.47 -9.94
N TRP A 99 -5.79 9.80 -11.01
CA TRP A 99 -5.57 11.03 -11.77
C TRP A 99 -5.92 12.28 -10.95
N ALA A 100 -6.90 12.17 -10.05
CA ALA A 100 -7.30 13.22 -9.12
C ALA A 100 -6.18 13.64 -8.14
N ASP A 101 -5.25 12.72 -7.86
CA ASP A 101 -4.16 12.96 -6.89
C ASP A 101 -2.87 13.42 -7.58
N LEU A 102 -2.85 13.59 -8.90
CA LEU A 102 -1.63 13.96 -9.61
C LEU A 102 -1.18 15.41 -9.27
N PRO A 103 0.12 15.64 -9.03
CA PRO A 103 1.17 14.63 -8.87
C PRO A 103 1.15 13.98 -7.47
N TYR A 104 1.42 12.67 -7.39
CA TYR A 104 1.56 11.96 -6.10
C TYR A 104 2.87 11.16 -6.00
N VAL A 105 3.33 10.98 -4.77
CA VAL A 105 4.54 10.22 -4.45
C VAL A 105 4.17 8.77 -4.11
N ARG A 106 4.90 7.82 -4.72
CA ARG A 106 4.97 6.43 -4.24
C ARG A 106 6.33 6.20 -3.62
N ALA A 107 6.36 5.54 -2.48
CA ALA A 107 7.56 5.35 -1.69
C ALA A 107 7.68 3.89 -1.24
N TRP A 108 8.92 3.42 -1.20
CA TRP A 108 9.31 2.23 -0.48
C TRP A 108 10.12 2.66 0.74
N SER A 109 9.69 2.24 1.91
CA SER A 109 10.39 2.47 3.18
C SER A 109 10.88 1.16 3.78
N THR A 110 12.07 1.16 4.38
CA THR A 110 12.53 0.07 5.25
C THR A 110 12.12 0.33 6.69
N SER A 111 11.80 -0.73 7.43
CA SER A 111 11.54 -0.67 8.87
C SER A 111 12.76 -1.20 9.64
N PRO A 112 13.16 -0.56 10.76
CA PRO A 112 14.28 -1.04 11.59
C PRO A 112 14.08 -2.46 12.13
N ARG A 113 12.84 -2.96 12.20
CA ARG A 113 12.54 -4.33 12.64
C ARG A 113 12.55 -5.35 11.51
N GLY A 114 12.98 -4.97 10.30
CA GLY A 114 13.00 -5.85 9.15
C GLY A 114 11.59 -6.02 8.56
N CYS A 115 11.33 -5.30 7.49
CA CYS A 115 10.52 -5.82 6.39
C CYS A 115 11.45 -5.73 5.18
N ALA A 116 11.93 -6.89 4.72
CA ALA A 116 12.55 -7.01 3.41
C ALA A 116 11.46 -7.32 2.40
#